data_AF-A0A0Q3QS06-F1
#
_entry.id   AF-A0A0Q3QS06-F1
#
_cell.length_a   1.000
_cell.length_b   1.000
_cell.length_c   1.000
_cell.angle_alpha   90.00
_cell.angle_beta   90.00
_cell.angle_gamma   90.00
#
_symmetry.space_group_name_H-M   'P 1'
#
loop_
_entity.id
_entity.type
_entity.pdbx_description
1 polymer ?
#
loop_
_entity_poly.entity_id
_entity_poly.type
_entity_poly.pdbx_seq_one_letter_code
_entity_poly.pdbx_strand_id
1 'polypeptide(L)'
;MKVHIAIHLNVEDSISASRATFYVKDSDFKKDADFAVGIIAYEWIQSRRREFGFRRMEIEKVIWDEQHDITDLVKQIRPIEPPDDLPF
;
A
#
# COMPACT_ATOMS: atom_id res chain seq x y z
N MET A 1 -0.58 -13.78 10.96
CA MET A 1 -1.10 -12.64 11.74
C MET A 1 -2.19 -11.95 10.95
N LYS A 2 -3.33 -11.62 11.58
CA LYS A 2 -4.42 -10.86 10.95
C LYS A 2 -4.26 -9.40 11.36
N VAL A 3 -4.27 -8.50 10.39
CA VAL A 3 -4.11 -7.05 10.63
C VAL A 3 -5.22 -6.28 9.91
N HIS A 4 -5.65 -5.18 10.49
CA HIS A 4 -6.61 -4.27 9.90
C HIS A 4 -5.86 -3.06 9.35
N ILE A 5 -5.97 -2.80 8.04
CA ILE A 5 -5.31 -1.67 7.39
C ILE A 5 -6.38 -0.72 6.86
N ALA A 6 -6.28 0.55 7.24
CA ALA A 6 -7.04 1.66 6.70
C ALA A 6 -6.15 2.46 5.73
N ILE A 7 -6.59 2.56 4.49
CA ILE A 7 -5.88 3.19 3.39
C ILE A 7 -6.74 4.34 2.86
N HIS A 8 -6.19 5.54 2.86
CA HIS A 8 -6.79 6.75 2.33
C HIS A 8 -6.01 7.16 1.08
N LEU A 9 -6.71 7.20 -0.04
CA LEU A 9 -6.18 7.56 -1.34
C LEU A 9 -6.93 8.77 -1.88
N ASN A 10 -6.21 9.73 -2.42
CA ASN A 10 -6.80 10.77 -3.25
C ASN A 10 -6.70 10.31 -4.72
N VAL A 11 -7.86 10.11 -5.35
CA VAL A 11 -7.98 9.72 -6.75
C VAL A 11 -8.59 10.89 -7.51
N GLU A 12 -7.78 11.63 -8.25
CA GLU A 12 -8.24 12.78 -9.05
C GLU A 12 -9.16 13.75 -8.26
N ASP A 13 -8.71 14.22 -7.10
CA ASP A 13 -9.44 15.14 -6.21
C ASP A 13 -10.63 14.49 -5.46
N SER A 14 -10.88 13.19 -5.67
CA SER A 14 -11.85 12.42 -4.89
C SER A 14 -11.17 11.60 -3.80
N ILE A 15 -11.52 11.87 -2.55
CA ILE A 15 -11.01 11.11 -1.40
C ILE A 15 -11.70 9.75 -1.35
N SER A 16 -10.91 8.69 -1.42
CA SER A 16 -11.34 7.30 -1.29
C SER A 16 -10.68 6.67 -0.07
N ALA A 17 -11.48 6.36 0.95
CA ALA A 17 -11.04 5.56 2.09
C ALA A 17 -11.40 4.08 1.90
N SER A 18 -10.52 3.18 2.32
CA SER A 18 -10.78 1.74 2.33
C SER A 18 -10.17 1.12 3.56
N ARG A 19 -10.98 0.34 4.28
CA ARG A 19 -10.54 -0.45 5.42
C ARG A 19 -10.69 -1.92 5.05
N ALA A 20 -9.57 -2.62 5.01
CA ALA A 20 -9.55 -4.03 4.68
C ALA A 20 -8.72 -4.81 5.70
N THR A 21 -9.03 -6.08 5.80
CA THR A 21 -8.32 -7.00 6.67
C THR A 21 -7.36 -7.80 5.82
N PHE A 22 -6.10 -7.85 6.24
CA PHE A 22 -5.05 -8.57 5.54
C PHE A 22 -4.42 -9.63 6.43
N TYR A 23 -3.85 -10.65 5.78
CA TYR A 23 -3.13 -11.73 6.45
C TYR A 23 -1.64 -11.56 6.15
N VAL A 24 -0.86 -11.27 7.20
CA VAL A 24 0.60 -11.17 7.14
C VAL A 24 1.21 -12.47 7.66
N LYS A 25 2.30 -12.93 7.05
CA LYS A 25 3.07 -14.07 7.58
C LYS A 25 3.66 -13.71 8.94
N ASP A 26 3.54 -14.62 9.89
CA ASP A 26 4.01 -14.42 11.27
C ASP A 26 5.52 -14.13 11.34
N SER A 27 6.31 -14.82 10.52
CA SER A 27 7.76 -14.64 10.46
C SER A 27 8.20 -13.27 9.95
N ASP A 28 7.50 -12.70 8.98
CA ASP A 28 7.80 -11.37 8.43
C ASP A 28 7.32 -10.28 9.39
N PHE A 29 6.14 -10.46 9.97
CA PHE A 29 5.59 -9.57 10.99
C PHE A 29 6.48 -9.46 12.24
N LYS A 30 7.09 -10.56 12.68
CA LYS A 30 8.01 -10.59 13.82
C LYS A 30 9.35 -9.88 13.57
N LYS A 31 9.78 -9.78 12.31
CA LYS A 31 11.01 -9.06 11.96
C LYS A 31 10.75 -7.57 11.90
N ASP A 32 9.74 -7.18 11.14
CA ASP A 32 9.38 -5.78 10.93
C ASP A 32 7.90 -5.69 10.55
N ALA A 33 7.06 -5.43 11.56
CA ALA A 33 5.62 -5.39 11.41
C ALA A 33 5.18 -4.28 10.45
N ASP A 34 5.70 -3.07 10.63
CA ASP A 34 5.35 -1.91 9.82
C ASP A 34 5.74 -2.12 8.35
N PHE A 35 6.93 -2.68 8.09
CA PHE A 35 7.36 -2.97 6.73
C PHE A 35 6.55 -4.08 6.07
N ALA A 36 6.30 -5.19 6.78
CA ALA A 36 5.52 -6.30 6.25
C ALA A 36 4.07 -5.90 5.92
N VAL A 37 3.45 -5.07 6.78
CA VAL A 37 2.13 -4.50 6.53
C VAL A 37 2.18 -3.48 5.38
N GLY A 38 3.24 -2.67 5.33
CA GLY A 38 3.44 -1.68 4.27
C GLY A 38 3.52 -2.29 2.88
N ILE A 39 4.21 -3.42 2.72
CA ILE A 39 4.27 -4.16 1.45
C ILE A 39 2.85 -4.54 0.99
N ILE A 40 2.06 -5.14 1.88
CA ILE A 40 0.70 -5.59 1.53
C ILE A 40 -0.19 -4.38 1.18
N ALA A 41 -0.09 -3.29 1.94
CA ALA A 41 -0.82 -2.07 1.64
C ALA A 41 -0.44 -1.52 0.27
N TYR A 42 0.85 -1.50 -0.06
CA TYR A 42 1.35 -1.05 -1.37
C TYR A 42 0.85 -1.94 -2.51
N GLU A 43 0.92 -3.27 -2.38
CA GLU A 43 0.40 -4.22 -3.38
C GLU A 43 -1.09 -4.01 -3.64
N TRP A 44 -1.88 -3.78 -2.58
CA TRP A 44 -3.30 -3.49 -2.69
C TRP A 44 -3.56 -2.16 -3.43
N ILE A 45 -2.80 -1.11 -3.12
CA ILE A 45 -2.88 0.19 -3.82
C ILE A 45 -2.54 0.03 -5.30
N GLN A 46 -1.55 -0.79 -5.65
CA GLN A 46 -1.20 -1.08 -7.04
C GLN A 46 -2.30 -1.85 -7.78
N SER A 47 -2.96 -2.81 -7.11
CA SER A 47 -4.14 -3.49 -7.67
C SER A 47 -5.26 -2.48 -7.95
N ARG A 48 -5.58 -1.63 -6.96
CA ARG A 48 -6.52 -0.50 -7.11
C ARG A 48 -6.14 0.37 -8.31
N ARG A 49 -4.87 0.74 -8.43
CA ARG A 49 -4.38 1.57 -9.54
C ARG A 49 -4.67 0.97 -10.91
N ARG A 50 -4.50 -0.36 -11.04
CA ARG A 50 -4.85 -1.09 -12.26
C ARG A 50 -6.36 -1.09 -12.51
N GLU A 51 -7.17 -1.32 -11.48
CA GLU A 51 -8.64 -1.35 -11.59
C GLU A 51 -9.24 -0.01 -12.03
N PHE A 52 -8.69 1.11 -11.53
CA PHE A 52 -9.14 2.46 -11.89
C PHE A 52 -8.53 2.98 -13.21
N GLY A 53 -7.83 2.15 -13.97
CA GLY A 53 -7.26 2.53 -15.27
C GLY A 53 -6.06 3.47 -15.16
N PHE A 54 -5.18 3.25 -14.18
CA PHE A 54 -3.93 3.99 -13.98
C PHE A 54 -4.09 5.49 -13.72
N ARG A 55 -5.28 5.92 -13.27
CA ARG A 55 -5.52 7.29 -12.78
C ARG A 55 -4.51 7.69 -11.72
N ARG A 56 -4.28 9.00 -11.60
CA ARG A 56 -3.40 9.57 -10.59
C ARG A 56 -3.98 9.28 -9.21
N MET A 57 -3.29 8.45 -8.45
CA MET A 57 -3.59 8.12 -7.06
C MET A 57 -2.47 8.63 -6.18
N GLU A 58 -2.82 9.45 -5.21
CA GLU A 58 -1.90 9.92 -4.18
C GLU A 58 -2.23 9.25 -2.86
N ILE A 59 -1.22 8.66 -2.23
CA ILE A 59 -1.36 8.02 -0.93
C ILE A 59 -1.45 9.12 0.11
N GLU A 60 -2.62 9.33 0.68
CA GLU A 60 -2.80 10.35 1.71
C GLU A 60 -2.41 9.80 3.07
N LYS A 61 -2.94 8.63 3.43
CA LYS A 61 -2.73 8.03 4.75
C LYS A 61 -2.84 6.52 4.73
N VAL A 62 -1.96 5.83 5.44
CA VAL A 62 -2.03 4.38 5.66
C VAL A 62 -1.80 4.11 7.14
N ILE A 63 -2.82 3.54 7.79
CA ILE A 63 -2.77 3.19 9.22
C ILE A 63 -3.10 1.72 9.36
N TRP A 64 -2.34 0.99 10.18
CA TRP A 64 -2.72 -0.36 10.58
C TRP A 64 -2.97 -0.46 12.09
N ASP A 65 -3.91 -1.34 12.44
CA ASP A 65 -4.41 -1.55 13.81
C ASP A 65 -4.85 -0.28 14.54
N GLU A 66 -5.24 0.75 13.77
CA GLU A 66 -5.67 2.07 14.25
C GLU A 66 -4.63 2.85 15.09
N GLN A 67 -3.43 2.30 15.28
CA GLN A 67 -2.34 2.88 16.07
C GLN A 67 -1.12 3.25 15.25
N HIS A 68 -0.82 2.47 14.21
CA HIS A 68 0.46 2.57 13.51
C HIS A 68 0.29 3.26 12.17
N ASP A 69 0.75 4.52 12.07
CA ASP A 69 0.80 5.25 10.81
C ASP A 69 2.06 4.87 10.04
N ILE A 70 1.87 4.23 8.89
CA ILE A 70 2.94 3.73 8.00
C ILE A 70 2.92 4.46 6.66
N THR A 71 2.30 5.63 6.60
CA THR A 71 2.10 6.38 5.35
C THR A 71 3.42 6.67 4.64
N ASP A 72 4.41 7.19 5.37
CA ASP A 72 5.73 7.49 4.81
C ASP A 72 6.47 6.23 4.38
N LEU A 73 6.32 5.14 5.13
CA LEU A 73 6.92 3.85 4.78
C LEU A 73 6.35 3.36 3.45
N VAL A 74 5.02 3.35 3.29
CA VAL A 74 4.36 2.91 2.05
C VAL A 74 4.72 3.79 0.86
N LYS A 75 4.89 5.10 1.06
CA LYS A 75 5.36 6.03 0.00
C LYS A 75 6.82 5.75 -0.40
N GLN A 76 7.64 5.26 0.51
CA GLN A 76 9.04 4.90 0.26
C GLN A 76 9.19 3.53 -0.40
N ILE A 77 8.17 2.67 -0.32
CA ILE A 77 8.11 1.41 -1.08
C ILE A 77 8.00 1.78 -2.56
N ARG A 78 9.16 1.94 -3.20
CA ARG A 78 9.22 2.08 -4.66
C ARG A 78 9.03 0.70 -5.28
N PRO A 79 8.31 0.61 -6.40
CA PRO A 79 8.43 -0.59 -7.22
C PRO A 79 9.91 -0.68 -7.62
N ILE A 80 10.46 -1.90 -7.57
CA ILE A 80 11.64 -2.18 -8.36
C ILE A 80 11.14 -2.14 -9.80
N GLU A 81 11.15 -0.96 -10.41
CA GLU A 81 10.87 -0.83 -11.84
C GLU A 81 11.91 -1.72 -12.55
N PRO A 82 11.51 -2.75 -13.30
CA PRO A 82 12.47 -3.40 -14.18
C PRO A 82 13.04 -2.31 -15.09
N PRO A 83 14.36 -2.30 -15.37
CA PRO A 83 14.91 -1.35 -16.33
C PRO A 83 14.09 -1.44 -17.61
N ASP A 84 13.57 -0.29 -18.05
CA ASP A 84 12.76 -0.13 -19.26
C ASP A 84 13.68 -0.27 -20.48
N ASP A 85 14.18 -1.49 -20.69
CA ASP A 85 15.06 -1.92 -21.79
C ASP A 85 14.22 -2.63 -22.86
N LEU A 86 13.02 -2.11 -23.16
CA LEU A 86 12.17 -2.59 -24.25
C LEU A 86 12.53 -1.82 -25.52
N PRO A 87 13.24 -2.43 -26.50
CA PRO A 87 13.44 -1.81 -27.80
C PRO A 87 12.12 -1.78 -28.57
N PHE A 88 11.73 -0.59 -29.02
CA PHE A 88 10.59 -0.38 -29.92
C PHE A 88 10.87 -0.90 -31.34
#